data_AF-A0A7J7Q283-F1
#
_entry.id   AF-A0A7J7Q283-F1
#
_cell.length_a   1.000
_cell.length_b   1.000
_cell.length_c   1.000
_cell.angle_alpha   90.00
_cell.angle_beta   90.00
_cell.angle_gamma   90.00
#
_symmetry.space_group_name_H-M   'P 1'
#
loop_
_entity.id
_entity.type
_entity.pdbx_description
1 polymer ?
#
loop_
_entity_poly.entity_id
_entity_poly.type
_entity_poly.pdbx_seq_one_letter_code
_entity_poly.pdbx_strand_id
1 'polypeptide(L)'
;MGADAEQPPPLPAEPPPPLPDERPPLPAEQPVASTSQLSNGEAAAAAEAAEAAEAAPPIPDKPSAEEEALLKAFFGEMKDVDRDNEVSRILYAFKLNPFEQLNLRFTATPEEVRKQYRKLSLMVHPDKCKHEKATEAFEVLGQAQKQLLDEEQREYLWKVLDMAREDVRQQREKETKNDTAIELAALLHEKGKEGVREQYEATDDFHEKWKMKARDMLAKSEWRRRKLTKRLKDETERAKEETKEHRESAKRQREHEKQWESSRDTRVGTWRDYMKKGGTKGGGHIKPPKQKTHDEERTYVQRPVGEQHRPPPPKPAGPKKH
;
A
#
# COMPACT_ATOMS: atom_id res chain seq x y z
N MET A 1 -11.13 -12.94 -56.31
CA MET A 1 -10.61 -11.55 -56.23
C MET A 1 -10.91 -11.04 -54.83
N GLY A 2 -9.99 -10.77 -53.92
CA GLY A 2 -8.56 -11.06 -53.79
C GLY A 2 -8.35 -11.69 -52.40
N ALA A 3 -7.51 -12.72 -52.31
CA ALA A 3 -6.10 -12.62 -51.93
C ALA A 3 -5.95 -12.31 -50.43
N ASP A 4 -5.87 -13.40 -49.66
CA ASP A 4 -5.30 -13.49 -48.31
C ASP A 4 -4.09 -12.56 -48.16
N ALA A 5 -4.23 -11.57 -47.28
CA ALA A 5 -3.11 -10.76 -46.81
C ALA A 5 -2.38 -11.55 -45.72
N GLU A 6 -1.51 -12.45 -46.16
CA GLU A 6 -0.55 -13.16 -45.32
C GLU A 6 0.41 -12.13 -44.70
N GLN A 7 0.32 -11.95 -43.39
CA GLN A 7 1.24 -11.12 -42.60
C GLN A 7 2.66 -11.69 -42.72
N PRO A 8 3.69 -10.87 -43.03
CA PRO A 8 5.06 -11.35 -43.06
C PRO A 8 5.51 -11.80 -41.66
N PRO A 9 6.32 -12.86 -41.55
CA PRO A 9 6.77 -13.38 -40.27
C PRO A 9 7.62 -12.32 -39.52
N PRO A 10 7.55 -12.28 -38.18
CA PRO A 10 8.34 -11.34 -37.40
C PRO A 10 9.84 -11.63 -37.57
N LEU A 11 10.59 -10.58 -37.89
CA LEU A 11 12.05 -10.62 -38.00
C LEU A 11 12.67 -11.08 -36.65
N PRO A 12 13.75 -11.86 -36.66
CA PRO A 12 14.46 -12.26 -35.45
C PRO A 12 15.00 -11.03 -34.73
N ALA A 13 14.85 -11.02 -33.40
CA ALA A 13 15.29 -9.95 -32.52
C ALA A 13 16.76 -9.58 -32.76
N GLU A 14 17.01 -8.28 -32.95
CA GLU A 14 18.36 -7.73 -33.01
C GLU A 14 19.11 -8.02 -31.69
N PRO A 15 20.39 -8.46 -31.74
CA PRO A 15 21.20 -8.60 -30.54
C PRO A 15 21.48 -7.23 -29.89
N PRO A 16 21.60 -7.18 -28.56
CA PRO A 16 21.83 -5.92 -27.85
C PRO A 16 23.12 -5.24 -28.32
N PRO A 17 23.17 -3.90 -28.34
CA PRO A 17 24.35 -3.16 -28.79
C PRO A 17 25.58 -3.49 -27.92
N PRO A 18 26.78 -3.56 -28.50
CA PRO A 18 28.00 -3.83 -27.74
C PRO A 18 28.29 -2.69 -26.76
N LEU A 19 28.68 -3.06 -25.54
CA LEU A 19 29.19 -2.16 -24.52
C LEU A 19 30.42 -1.40 -25.06
N PRO A 20 30.60 -0.11 -24.75
CA PRO A 20 31.82 0.60 -25.08
C PRO A 20 32.95 0.11 -24.18
N ASP A 21 33.87 -0.64 -24.77
CA ASP A 21 35.14 -1.00 -24.17
C ASP A 21 36.15 0.15 -24.29
N GLU A 22 37.06 0.20 -23.31
CA GLU A 22 38.32 0.95 -23.24
C GLU A 22 38.30 2.45 -22.80
N ARG A 23 38.51 2.65 -21.50
CA ARG A 23 39.34 3.77 -20.99
C ARG A 23 40.74 3.24 -20.67
N PRO A 24 41.79 4.05 -20.91
CA PRO A 24 43.19 3.60 -20.96
C PRO A 24 43.75 3.13 -19.60
N PRO A 25 44.80 2.27 -19.61
CA PRO A 25 45.34 1.62 -18.42
C PRO A 25 46.09 2.60 -17.51
N LEU A 26 45.77 2.54 -16.21
CA LEU A 26 46.53 3.17 -15.14
C LEU A 26 47.83 2.37 -14.88
N PRO A 27 48.95 3.05 -14.54
CA PRO A 27 50.25 2.42 -14.37
C PRO A 27 50.28 1.51 -13.13
N ALA A 28 51.03 0.40 -13.26
CA ALA A 28 51.20 -0.64 -12.26
C ALA A 28 51.98 -0.17 -11.03
N GLU A 29 51.45 -0.44 -9.83
CA GLU A 29 52.22 -0.49 -8.58
C GLU A 29 52.08 -1.86 -7.90
N GLN A 30 53.15 -2.22 -7.21
CA GLN A 30 53.67 -3.56 -6.97
C GLN A 30 53.03 -4.31 -5.77
N PRO A 31 53.20 -5.64 -5.70
CA PRO A 31 52.52 -6.47 -4.70
C PRO A 31 53.10 -6.30 -3.28
N VAL A 32 52.22 -6.01 -2.32
CA VAL A 32 52.51 -6.12 -0.89
C VAL A 32 52.57 -7.60 -0.48
N ALA A 33 53.78 -8.07 -0.18
CA ALA A 33 54.01 -9.39 0.38
C ALA A 33 53.72 -9.39 1.90
N SER A 34 52.63 -10.03 2.32
CA SER A 34 52.46 -10.51 3.69
C SER A 34 53.20 -11.83 3.84
N THR A 35 54.43 -11.78 4.38
CA THR A 35 55.14 -12.99 4.81
C THR A 35 54.78 -13.27 6.27
N SER A 36 54.16 -14.42 6.47
CA SER A 36 53.96 -15.05 7.78
C SER A 36 55.15 -15.95 8.06
N GLN A 37 55.63 -15.92 9.32
CA GLN A 37 56.62 -16.81 9.94
C GLN A 37 58.09 -16.59 9.52
N LEU A 38 58.96 -16.33 10.49
CA LEU A 38 59.83 -17.35 11.06
C LEU A 38 60.54 -16.87 12.33
N SER A 39 60.75 -17.85 13.21
CA SER A 39 61.46 -17.85 14.48
C SER A 39 62.98 -17.65 14.36
N ASN A 40 63.55 -17.02 15.40
CA ASN A 40 64.91 -17.13 15.96
C ASN A 40 66.13 -17.13 15.01
N GLY A 41 66.94 -16.06 15.16
CA GLY A 41 68.30 -15.95 14.63
C GLY A 41 69.03 -14.77 15.24
N GLU A 42 69.87 -15.08 16.22
CA GLU A 42 70.83 -14.27 16.98
C GLU A 42 71.53 -13.09 16.28
N ALA A 43 71.58 -11.97 17.02
CA ALA A 43 72.80 -11.24 17.37
C ALA A 43 73.76 -10.81 16.24
N ALA A 44 73.39 -9.81 15.43
CA ALA A 44 74.38 -8.95 14.75
C ALA A 44 73.83 -7.61 14.18
N ALA A 45 72.67 -7.10 14.63
CA ALA A 45 72.04 -5.91 14.02
C ALA A 45 71.54 -4.86 15.04
N ALA A 46 72.13 -4.81 16.23
CA ALA A 46 71.74 -3.86 17.29
C ALA A 46 72.53 -2.53 17.28
N ALA A 47 73.50 -2.36 16.36
CA ALA A 47 74.31 -1.15 16.28
C ALA A 47 73.90 -0.19 15.15
N GLU A 48 73.18 -0.67 14.12
CA GLU A 48 72.77 0.15 12.96
C GLU A 48 71.28 0.56 13.00
N ALA A 49 70.52 0.10 13.99
CA ALA A 49 69.14 0.52 14.24
C ALA A 49 69.04 1.71 15.24
N ALA A 50 70.16 2.10 15.85
CA ALA A 50 70.21 3.24 16.77
C ALA A 50 70.48 4.58 16.06
N GLU A 51 71.07 4.56 14.85
CA GLU A 51 71.42 5.78 14.10
C GLU A 51 70.32 6.23 13.11
N ALA A 52 69.29 5.42 12.89
CA ALA A 52 68.12 5.78 12.06
C ALA A 52 66.92 6.31 12.87
N ALA A 53 67.00 6.33 14.20
CA ALA A 53 65.98 6.89 15.08
C ALA A 53 66.10 8.42 15.26
N GLU A 54 67.18 9.03 14.77
CA GLU A 54 67.48 10.47 14.93
C GLU A 54 67.12 11.32 13.68
N ALA A 55 66.27 10.81 12.79
CA ALA A 55 65.91 11.52 11.56
C ALA A 55 64.42 11.44 11.18
N ALA A 56 63.52 11.17 12.13
CA ALA A 56 62.10 11.45 11.92
C ALA A 56 61.84 12.95 12.15
N PRO A 57 61.26 13.69 11.19
CA PRO A 57 60.86 15.07 11.44
C PRO A 57 59.87 15.08 12.62
N PRO A 58 60.01 16.03 13.58
CA PRO A 58 59.13 16.08 14.73
C PRO A 58 57.71 16.29 14.22
N ILE A 59 56.84 15.30 14.46
CA ILE A 59 55.40 15.45 14.27
C ILE A 59 54.99 16.61 15.20
N PRO A 60 54.41 17.71 14.71
CA PRO A 60 54.00 18.80 15.58
C PRO A 60 52.89 18.30 16.51
N ASP A 61 53.20 18.19 17.80
CA ASP A 61 52.36 17.55 18.83
C ASP A 61 51.04 18.28 19.14
N LYS A 62 50.75 19.43 18.52
CA LYS A 62 49.49 20.15 18.70
C LYS A 62 49.08 20.83 17.39
N PRO A 63 47.85 20.60 16.89
CA PRO A 63 47.33 21.39 15.79
C PRO A 63 47.37 22.87 16.16
N SER A 64 47.74 23.72 15.20
CA SER A 64 47.68 25.17 15.36
C SER A 64 46.25 25.58 15.74
N ALA A 65 46.09 26.68 16.49
CA ALA A 65 44.76 27.20 16.84
C ALA A 65 43.87 27.45 15.60
N GLU A 66 44.48 27.73 14.45
CA GLU A 66 43.82 27.87 13.15
C GLU A 66 43.33 26.52 12.59
N GLU A 67 44.12 25.46 12.78
CA GLU A 67 43.77 24.09 12.38
C GLU A 67 42.66 23.52 13.29
N GLU A 68 42.71 23.79 14.59
CA GLU A 68 41.63 23.44 15.53
C GLU A 68 40.32 24.16 15.18
N ALA A 69 40.38 25.43 14.78
CA ALA A 69 39.22 26.19 14.34
C ALA A 69 38.65 25.65 13.03
N LEU A 70 39.50 25.29 12.08
CA LEU A 70 39.10 24.69 10.80
C LEU A 70 38.46 23.32 11.00
N LEU A 71 39.05 22.47 11.84
CA LEU A 71 38.47 21.16 12.21
C LEU A 71 37.11 21.33 12.88
N LYS A 72 36.95 22.30 13.78
CA LYS A 72 35.65 22.58 14.43
C LYS A 72 34.59 23.05 13.44
N ALA A 73 34.95 23.91 12.48
CA ALA A 73 34.05 24.33 11.41
C ALA A 73 33.64 23.15 10.53
N PHE A 74 34.61 22.33 10.12
CA PHE A 74 34.38 21.12 9.34
C PHE A 74 33.48 20.10 10.05
N PHE A 75 33.73 19.82 11.33
CA PHE A 75 32.86 18.95 12.13
C PHE A 75 31.46 19.55 12.37
N GLY A 76 31.34 20.88 12.34
CA GLY A 76 30.05 21.56 12.34
C GLY A 76 29.29 21.33 11.04
N GLU A 77 29.96 21.52 9.91
CA GLU A 77 29.38 21.32 8.58
C GLU A 77 29.01 19.85 8.31
N MET A 78 29.88 18.89 8.70
CA MET A 78 29.54 17.47 8.67
C MET A 78 28.27 17.16 9.47
N LYS A 79 28.11 17.76 10.65
CA LYS A 79 26.88 17.60 11.45
C LYS A 79 25.67 18.23 10.78
N ASP A 80 25.81 19.32 10.02
CA ASP A 80 24.71 19.89 9.22
C ASP A 80 24.31 18.89 8.13
N VAL A 81 25.28 18.35 7.39
CA VAL A 81 25.07 17.36 6.33
C VAL A 81 24.45 16.06 6.87
N ASP A 82 24.93 15.54 8.01
CA ASP A 82 24.38 14.35 8.65
C ASP A 82 22.91 14.55 9.05
N ARG A 83 22.55 15.76 9.49
CA ARG A 83 21.17 16.10 9.82
C ARG A 83 20.28 16.16 8.58
N ASP A 84 20.77 16.76 7.50
CA ASP A 84 20.04 16.83 6.23
C ASP A 84 19.87 15.44 5.59
N ASN A 85 20.89 14.59 5.70
CA ASN A 85 20.83 13.19 5.30
C ASN A 85 19.78 12.42 6.09
N GLU A 86 19.69 12.66 7.41
CA GLU A 86 18.67 12.02 8.24
C GLU A 86 17.25 12.49 7.90
N VAL A 87 17.06 13.80 7.66
CA VAL A 87 15.78 14.36 7.19
C VAL A 87 15.35 13.64 5.90
N SER A 88 16.27 13.55 4.94
CA SER A 88 16.05 12.88 3.66
C SER A 88 15.72 11.38 3.84
N ARG A 89 16.45 10.70 4.73
CA ARG A 89 16.22 9.29 5.07
C ARG A 89 14.83 9.07 5.65
N ILE A 90 14.38 9.91 6.57
CA ILE A 90 13.05 9.80 7.21
C ILE A 90 11.94 10.03 6.18
N LEU A 91 12.10 11.02 5.31
CA LEU A 91 11.11 11.33 4.28
C LEU A 91 11.02 10.24 3.21
N TYR A 92 12.15 9.62 2.86
CA TYR A 92 12.20 8.49 1.94
C TYR A 92 11.86 7.14 2.61
N ALA A 93 11.83 7.08 3.95
CA ALA A 93 11.41 5.89 4.67
C ALA A 93 9.96 5.56 4.33
N PHE A 94 9.64 4.27 4.40
CA PHE A 94 8.31 3.81 4.01
C PHE A 94 7.25 4.35 4.97
N LYS A 95 6.32 5.17 4.46
CA LYS A 95 5.33 5.93 5.25
C LYS A 95 4.46 5.07 6.19
N LEU A 96 4.28 3.80 5.86
CA LEU A 96 3.44 2.87 6.62
C LEU A 96 4.23 2.05 7.65
N ASN A 97 5.57 2.20 7.72
CA ASN A 97 6.41 1.45 8.65
C ASN A 97 7.09 2.40 9.66
N PRO A 98 6.50 2.54 10.87
CA PRO A 98 7.05 3.40 11.93
C PRO A 98 8.44 3.01 12.43
N PHE A 99 8.79 1.71 12.38
CA PHE A 99 10.11 1.24 12.84
C PHE A 99 11.22 1.72 11.91
N GLU A 100 10.97 1.77 10.60
CA GLU A 100 11.94 2.30 9.63
C GLU A 100 12.15 3.80 9.77
N GLN A 101 11.07 4.55 10.03
CA GLN A 101 11.15 5.99 10.25
C GLN A 101 12.05 6.30 11.46
N LEU A 102 11.97 5.49 12.52
CA LEU A 102 12.81 5.64 13.72
C LEU A 102 14.16 4.94 13.65
N ASN A 103 14.51 4.25 12.54
CA ASN A 103 15.72 3.43 12.43
C ASN A 103 15.85 2.37 13.54
N LEU A 104 14.75 1.71 13.88
CA LEU A 104 14.72 0.66 14.90
C LEU A 104 14.57 -0.72 14.27
N ARG A 105 15.12 -1.74 14.96
CA ARG A 105 14.80 -3.14 14.67
C ARG A 105 13.35 -3.41 15.06
N PHE A 106 12.72 -4.36 14.38
CA PHE A 106 11.32 -4.75 14.63
C PHE A 106 11.11 -5.41 16.00
N THR A 107 12.19 -5.84 16.67
CA THR A 107 12.19 -6.39 18.03
C THR A 107 12.32 -5.31 19.12
N ALA A 108 12.39 -4.03 18.75
CA ALA A 108 12.62 -2.94 19.69
C ALA A 108 11.49 -2.78 20.71
N THR A 109 11.87 -2.46 21.94
CA THR A 109 10.92 -2.20 23.04
C THR A 109 10.30 -0.80 22.95
N PRO A 110 9.12 -0.57 23.55
CA PRO A 110 8.53 0.78 23.57
C PRO A 110 9.41 1.83 24.28
N GLU A 111 10.30 1.41 25.17
CA GLU A 111 11.27 2.31 25.81
C GLU A 111 12.36 2.77 24.83
N GLU A 112 12.88 1.86 24.00
CA GLU A 112 13.83 2.17 22.94
C GLU A 112 13.22 3.12 21.91
N VAL A 113 11.94 2.93 21.56
CA VAL A 113 11.17 3.86 20.72
C VAL A 113 11.20 5.28 21.27
N ARG A 114 10.98 5.45 22.58
CA ARG A 114 11.02 6.78 23.23
C ARG A 114 12.42 7.38 23.23
N LYS A 115 13.44 6.59 23.51
CA LYS A 115 14.85 7.04 23.52
C LYS A 115 15.29 7.48 22.12
N GLN A 116 14.99 6.67 21.12
CA GLN A 116 15.36 6.93 19.74
C GLN A 116 14.60 8.13 19.16
N TYR A 117 13.31 8.26 19.46
CA TYR A 117 12.54 9.45 19.11
C TYR A 117 13.18 10.73 19.68
N ARG A 118 13.59 10.74 20.96
CA ARG A 118 14.24 11.91 21.56
C ARG A 118 15.56 12.27 20.86
N LYS A 119 16.34 11.26 20.47
CA LYS A 119 17.60 11.47 19.75
C LYS A 119 17.34 12.07 18.36
N LEU A 120 16.44 11.46 17.59
CA LEU A 120 16.13 11.88 16.23
C LEU A 120 15.39 13.21 16.17
N SER A 121 14.47 13.46 17.11
CA SER A 121 13.71 14.71 17.17
C SER A 121 14.59 15.92 17.42
N LEU A 122 15.63 15.79 18.27
CA LEU A 122 16.62 16.84 18.47
C LEU A 122 17.50 17.06 17.24
N MET A 123 17.76 16.00 16.47
CA MET A 123 18.59 16.04 15.27
C MET A 123 17.87 16.69 14.09
N VAL A 124 16.57 16.43 13.97
CA VAL A 124 15.71 16.84 12.85
C VAL A 124 14.83 18.06 13.22
N HIS A 125 15.02 18.64 14.41
CA HIS A 125 14.23 19.80 14.85
C HIS A 125 14.39 20.99 13.89
N PRO A 126 13.29 21.65 13.46
CA PRO A 126 13.33 22.73 12.47
C PRO A 126 14.11 23.97 12.92
N ASP A 127 14.29 24.18 14.22
CA ASP A 127 15.14 25.26 14.76
C ASP A 127 16.65 24.95 14.62
N LYS A 128 17.02 23.67 14.67
CA LYS A 128 18.42 23.25 14.62
C LYS A 128 18.84 22.95 13.19
N CYS A 129 17.96 22.30 12.43
CA CYS A 129 18.22 21.83 11.07
C CYS A 129 17.75 22.87 10.06
N LYS A 130 18.62 23.30 9.13
CA LYS A 130 18.31 24.36 8.16
C LYS A 130 17.52 23.85 6.94
N HIS A 131 17.26 22.55 6.85
CA HIS A 131 16.55 21.94 5.73
C HIS A 131 15.07 22.38 5.68
N GLU A 132 14.61 22.82 4.50
CA GLU A 132 13.21 23.18 4.25
C GLU A 132 12.17 22.12 4.68
N LYS A 133 12.51 20.84 4.60
CA LYS A 133 11.61 19.72 4.92
C LYS A 133 11.79 19.17 6.34
N ALA A 134 12.57 19.84 7.19
CA ALA A 134 12.77 19.42 8.58
C ALA A 134 11.44 19.34 9.36
N THR A 135 10.52 20.28 9.11
CA THR A 135 9.18 20.28 9.74
C THR A 135 8.38 19.02 9.36
N GLU A 136 8.35 18.65 8.07
CA GLU A 136 7.64 17.46 7.60
C GLU A 136 8.25 16.18 8.21
N ALA A 137 9.58 16.07 8.23
CA ALA A 137 10.27 14.93 8.82
C ALA A 137 10.01 14.82 10.34
N PHE A 138 9.96 15.95 11.05
CA PHE A 138 9.62 15.98 12.47
C PHE A 138 8.18 15.52 12.75
N GLU A 139 7.21 15.95 11.92
CA GLU A 139 5.83 15.48 12.02
C GLU A 139 5.71 13.97 11.79
N VAL A 140 6.41 13.44 10.78
CA VAL A 140 6.46 11.99 10.50
C VAL A 140 7.04 11.22 11.68
N LEU A 141 8.13 11.70 12.29
CA LEU A 141 8.70 11.10 13.50
C LEU A 141 7.71 11.08 14.67
N GLY A 142 6.98 12.18 14.88
CA GLY A 142 5.97 12.29 15.94
C GLY A 142 4.80 11.32 15.72
N GLN A 143 4.34 11.18 14.48
CA GLN A 143 3.31 10.22 14.11
C GLN A 143 3.79 8.77 14.31
N ALA A 144 5.03 8.46 13.91
CA ALA A 144 5.64 7.14 14.09
C ALA A 144 5.68 6.74 15.57
N GLN A 145 6.14 7.66 16.43
CA GLN A 145 6.18 7.42 17.87
C GLN A 145 4.78 7.18 18.43
N LYS A 146 3.79 8.00 18.04
CA LYS A 146 2.40 7.84 18.51
C LYS A 146 1.82 6.47 18.13
N GLN A 147 2.05 6.02 16.90
CA GLN A 147 1.58 4.71 16.43
C GLN A 147 2.25 3.54 17.16
N LEU A 148 3.53 3.65 17.50
CA LEU A 148 4.24 2.59 18.24
C LEU A 148 3.93 2.57 19.74
N LEU A 149 3.48 3.70 20.30
CA LEU A 149 3.03 3.79 21.69
C LEU A 149 1.58 3.33 21.88
N ASP A 150 0.77 3.38 20.82
CA ASP A 150 -0.58 2.83 20.81
C ASP A 150 -0.52 1.30 20.71
N GLU A 151 -1.05 0.60 21.71
CA GLU A 151 -0.94 -0.84 21.83
C GLU A 151 -1.70 -1.58 20.72
N GLU A 152 -2.85 -1.08 20.29
CA GLU A 152 -3.65 -1.69 19.22
C GLU A 152 -2.93 -1.60 17.87
N GLN A 153 -2.41 -0.41 17.55
CA GLN A 153 -1.66 -0.19 16.30
C GLN A 153 -0.34 -0.96 16.32
N ARG A 154 0.35 -1.01 17.46
CA ARG A 154 1.57 -1.79 17.63
C ARG A 154 1.32 -3.27 17.46
N GLU A 155 0.25 -3.81 18.01
CA GLU A 155 -0.11 -5.22 17.86
C GLU A 155 -0.47 -5.55 16.39
N TYR A 156 -1.23 -4.68 15.73
CA TYR A 156 -1.52 -4.83 14.29
C TYR A 156 -0.24 -4.85 13.45
N LEU A 157 0.66 -3.89 13.67
CA LEU A 157 1.95 -3.83 12.98
C LEU A 157 2.78 -5.08 13.27
N TRP A 158 2.82 -5.53 14.53
CA TRP A 158 3.55 -6.73 14.92
C TRP A 158 3.01 -7.98 14.22
N LYS A 159 1.69 -8.15 14.11
CA LYS A 159 1.08 -9.26 13.34
C LYS A 159 1.50 -9.23 11.87
N VAL A 160 1.50 -8.06 11.23
CA VAL A 160 1.94 -7.94 9.83
C VAL A 160 3.44 -8.24 9.69
N LEU A 161 4.25 -7.79 10.64
CA LEU A 161 5.70 -8.04 10.67
C LEU A 161 6.02 -9.52 10.92
N ASP A 162 5.27 -10.20 11.78
CA ASP A 162 5.44 -11.62 12.07
C ASP A 162 5.06 -12.48 10.85
N MET A 163 3.96 -12.14 10.18
CA MET A 163 3.62 -12.74 8.88
C MET A 163 4.75 -12.54 7.85
N ALA A 164 5.33 -11.34 7.78
CA ALA A 164 6.45 -11.07 6.87
C ALA A 164 7.73 -11.84 7.27
N ARG A 165 7.97 -12.05 8.56
CA ARG A 165 9.10 -12.85 9.08
C ARG A 165 8.95 -14.30 8.65
N GLU A 166 7.76 -14.86 8.82
CA GLU A 166 7.44 -16.24 8.45
C GLU A 166 7.50 -16.42 6.93
N ASP A 167 7.06 -15.45 6.13
CA ASP A 167 7.21 -15.49 4.67
C ASP A 167 8.69 -15.54 4.24
N VAL A 168 9.59 -14.77 4.88
CA VAL A 168 11.04 -14.83 4.60
C VAL A 168 11.61 -16.18 5.00
N ARG A 169 11.18 -16.72 6.14
CA ARG A 169 11.58 -18.05 6.60
C ARG A 169 11.17 -19.13 5.61
N GLN A 170 9.91 -19.12 5.17
CA GLN A 170 9.42 -20.07 4.16
C GLN A 170 10.12 -19.91 2.81
N GLN A 171 10.42 -18.67 2.41
CA GLN A 171 11.16 -18.41 1.18
C GLN A 171 12.56 -19.02 1.26
N ARG A 172 13.27 -18.81 2.37
CA ARG A 172 14.57 -19.43 2.60
C ARG A 172 14.47 -20.95 2.61
N GLU A 173 13.53 -21.53 3.34
CA GLU A 173 13.36 -22.99 3.35
C GLU A 173 13.14 -23.55 1.95
N LYS A 174 12.38 -22.86 1.09
CA LYS A 174 12.18 -23.28 -0.30
C LYS A 174 13.47 -23.22 -1.11
N GLU A 175 14.27 -22.17 -0.94
CA GLU A 175 15.55 -21.97 -1.62
C GLU A 175 16.60 -23.00 -1.15
N THR A 176 16.62 -23.31 0.16
CA THR A 176 17.63 -24.17 0.78
C THR A 176 17.21 -25.64 0.88
N LYS A 177 16.02 -25.99 0.39
CA LYS A 177 15.48 -27.37 0.44
C LYS A 177 16.37 -28.39 -0.25
N ASN A 178 17.09 -27.97 -1.29
CA ASN A 178 17.94 -28.83 -2.11
C ASN A 178 19.45 -28.52 -1.92
N ASP A 179 19.80 -27.68 -0.96
CA ASP A 179 21.18 -27.25 -0.75
C ASP A 179 21.89 -28.18 0.24
N THR A 180 22.83 -28.99 -0.27
CA THR A 180 23.60 -29.96 0.50
C THR A 180 24.52 -29.31 1.53
N ALA A 181 24.97 -28.07 1.31
CA ALA A 181 25.83 -27.34 2.25
C ALA A 181 25.08 -26.98 3.54
N ILE A 182 23.81 -26.61 3.41
CA ILE A 182 22.95 -26.26 4.55
C ILE A 182 22.52 -27.51 5.31
N GLU A 183 22.30 -28.63 4.61
CA GLU A 183 22.05 -29.91 5.26
C GLU A 183 23.27 -30.41 6.04
N LEU A 184 24.48 -30.25 5.50
CA LEU A 184 25.73 -30.56 6.20
C LEU A 184 25.93 -29.63 7.42
N ALA A 185 25.72 -28.33 7.26
CA ALA A 185 25.79 -27.36 8.36
C ALA A 185 24.78 -27.68 9.47
N ALA A 186 23.58 -28.13 9.11
CA ALA A 186 22.58 -28.56 10.07
C ALA A 186 22.98 -29.84 10.80
N LEU A 187 23.68 -30.77 10.15
CA LEU A 187 24.19 -31.98 10.80
C LEU A 187 25.30 -31.66 11.82
N LEU A 188 26.13 -30.66 11.52
CA LEU A 188 27.26 -30.24 12.36
C LEU A 188 26.83 -29.39 13.57
N HIS A 189 25.68 -28.72 13.51
CA HIS A 189 25.23 -27.82 14.57
C HIS A 189 24.51 -28.59 15.69
N GLU A 190 24.80 -28.29 16.97
CA GLU A 190 24.23 -29.02 18.13
C GLU A 190 22.70 -29.01 18.17
N LYS A 191 22.09 -27.90 17.74
CA LYS A 191 20.63 -27.71 17.60
C LYS A 191 20.06 -28.15 16.23
N GLY A 192 20.84 -28.84 15.39
CA GLY A 192 20.36 -29.31 14.09
C GLY A 192 20.01 -28.18 13.09
N LYS A 193 18.96 -28.41 12.30
CA LYS A 193 18.40 -27.44 11.32
C LYS A 193 17.88 -26.15 11.98
N GLU A 194 17.53 -26.19 13.26
CA GLU A 194 17.01 -25.02 13.99
C GLU A 194 18.13 -24.05 14.38
N GLY A 195 19.31 -24.55 14.76
CA GLY A 195 20.46 -23.70 15.08
C GLY A 195 20.98 -22.90 13.88
N VAL A 196 21.08 -23.53 12.71
CA VAL A 196 21.46 -22.85 11.44
C VAL A 196 20.41 -21.81 11.03
N ARG A 197 19.16 -21.99 11.46
CA ARG A 197 18.09 -21.01 11.27
C ARG A 197 18.23 -19.82 12.21
N GLU A 198 18.44 -20.06 13.51
CA GLU A 198 18.67 -19.00 14.51
C GLU A 198 19.87 -18.11 14.12
N GLN A 199 20.98 -18.72 13.67
CA GLN A 199 22.16 -17.99 13.20
C GLN A 199 21.85 -17.08 12.01
N TYR A 200 21.04 -17.56 11.07
CA TYR A 200 20.61 -16.76 9.93
C TYR A 200 19.63 -15.66 10.33
N GLU A 201 18.68 -15.93 11.21
CA GLU A 201 17.74 -14.93 11.71
C GLU A 201 18.46 -13.81 12.48
N ALA A 202 19.60 -14.11 13.10
CA ALA A 202 20.46 -13.10 13.71
C ALA A 202 21.29 -12.29 12.69
N THR A 203 21.46 -12.79 11.47
CA THR A 203 22.24 -12.13 10.41
C THR A 203 21.51 -10.89 9.89
N ASP A 204 22.27 -9.85 9.51
CA ASP A 204 21.70 -8.60 8.99
C ASP A 204 20.99 -8.82 7.64
N ASP A 205 21.46 -9.74 6.79
CA ASP A 205 20.80 -10.14 5.54
C ASP A 205 19.33 -10.57 5.74
N PHE A 206 19.06 -11.31 6.82
CA PHE A 206 17.70 -11.73 7.14
C PHE A 206 16.84 -10.53 7.52
N HIS A 207 17.39 -9.61 8.30
CA HIS A 207 16.70 -8.38 8.70
C HIS A 207 16.40 -7.49 7.50
N GLU A 208 17.30 -7.39 6.52
CA GLU A 208 17.06 -6.66 5.28
C GLU A 208 15.96 -7.31 4.42
N LYS A 209 16.01 -8.64 4.23
CA LYS A 209 14.94 -9.38 3.53
C LYS A 209 13.61 -9.25 4.26
N TRP A 210 13.61 -9.33 5.59
CA TRP A 210 12.44 -9.15 6.43
C TRP A 210 11.85 -7.75 6.30
N LYS A 211 12.69 -6.72 6.30
CA LYS A 211 12.31 -5.33 6.06
C LYS A 211 11.66 -5.15 4.68
N MET A 212 12.26 -5.72 3.63
CA MET A 212 11.72 -5.63 2.27
C MET A 212 10.37 -6.36 2.12
N LYS A 213 10.22 -7.54 2.73
CA LYS A 213 8.93 -8.24 2.76
C LYS A 213 7.88 -7.53 3.60
N ALA A 214 8.27 -6.94 4.73
CA ALA A 214 7.38 -6.13 5.55
C ALA A 214 6.81 -4.94 4.76
N ARG A 215 7.65 -4.24 3.98
CA ARG A 215 7.20 -3.15 3.10
C ARG A 215 6.13 -3.61 2.10
N ASP A 216 6.38 -4.73 1.42
CA ASP A 216 5.44 -5.31 0.46
C ASP A 216 4.12 -5.74 1.14
N MET A 217 4.20 -6.40 2.28
CA MET A 217 3.02 -6.85 3.05
C MET A 217 2.18 -5.67 3.56
N LEU A 218 2.81 -4.62 4.09
CA LEU A 218 2.14 -3.39 4.51
C LEU A 218 1.53 -2.64 3.32
N ALA A 219 2.22 -2.56 2.18
CA ALA A 219 1.66 -1.97 0.96
C ALA A 219 0.42 -2.72 0.48
N LYS A 220 0.47 -4.06 0.47
CA LYS A 220 -0.63 -4.93 0.10
C LYS A 220 -1.79 -4.87 1.09
N SER A 221 -1.52 -4.78 2.40
CA SER A 221 -2.57 -4.67 3.42
C SER A 221 -3.31 -3.34 3.31
N GLU A 222 -2.60 -2.23 3.16
CA GLU A 222 -3.20 -0.90 2.97
C GLU A 222 -3.94 -0.79 1.64
N TRP A 223 -3.40 -1.35 0.55
CA TRP A 223 -4.12 -1.41 -0.71
C TRP A 223 -5.44 -2.18 -0.58
N ARG A 224 -5.43 -3.35 0.08
CA ARG A 224 -6.64 -4.13 0.37
C ARG A 224 -7.62 -3.35 1.25
N ARG A 225 -7.13 -2.68 2.30
CA ARG A 225 -7.94 -1.86 3.20
C ARG A 225 -8.62 -0.73 2.43
N ARG A 226 -7.87 0.06 1.67
CA ARG A 226 -8.41 1.17 0.85
C ARG A 226 -9.44 0.68 -0.16
N LYS A 227 -9.18 -0.45 -0.83
CA LYS A 227 -10.11 -1.07 -1.78
C LYS A 227 -11.40 -1.52 -1.10
N LEU A 228 -11.30 -2.14 0.08
CA LEU A 228 -12.46 -2.55 0.88
C LEU A 228 -13.26 -1.34 1.35
N THR A 229 -12.60 -0.32 1.90
CA THR A 229 -13.26 0.92 2.33
C THR A 229 -13.98 1.62 1.18
N LYS A 230 -13.40 1.65 -0.02
CA LYS A 230 -14.07 2.22 -1.19
C LYS A 230 -15.36 1.46 -1.53
N ARG A 231 -15.29 0.12 -1.59
CA ARG A 231 -16.47 -0.72 -1.84
C ARG A 231 -17.57 -0.50 -0.81
N LEU A 232 -17.20 -0.47 0.46
CA LEU A 232 -18.15 -0.26 1.55
C LEU A 232 -18.78 1.14 1.48
N LYS A 233 -18.01 2.19 1.15
CA LYS A 233 -18.56 3.53 0.92
C LYS A 233 -19.55 3.53 -0.24
N ASP A 234 -19.19 2.96 -1.39
CA ASP A 234 -20.06 2.88 -2.56
C ASP A 234 -21.36 2.11 -2.25
N GLU A 235 -21.28 1.01 -1.49
CA GLU A 235 -22.45 0.25 -1.01
C GLU A 235 -23.32 1.07 -0.04
N THR A 236 -22.70 1.80 0.89
CA THR A 236 -23.44 2.64 1.84
C THR A 236 -24.13 3.82 1.15
N GLU A 237 -23.53 4.40 0.11
CA GLU A 237 -24.14 5.48 -0.65
C GLU A 237 -25.32 4.96 -1.48
N ARG A 238 -25.20 3.81 -2.14
CA ARG A 238 -26.35 3.17 -2.82
C ARG A 238 -27.50 2.90 -1.86
N ALA A 239 -27.22 2.33 -0.68
CA ALA A 239 -28.25 2.10 0.33
C ALA A 239 -28.90 3.40 0.83
N LYS A 240 -28.14 4.49 0.96
CA LYS A 240 -28.68 5.82 1.31
C LYS A 240 -29.54 6.42 0.18
N GLU A 241 -29.14 6.24 -1.06
CA GLU A 241 -29.91 6.68 -2.23
C GLU A 241 -31.23 5.91 -2.32
N GLU A 242 -31.19 4.57 -2.22
CA GLU A 242 -32.39 3.73 -2.21
C GLU A 242 -33.36 4.10 -1.07
N THR A 243 -32.84 4.32 0.13
CA THR A 243 -33.68 4.75 1.27
C THR A 243 -34.24 6.15 1.09
N LYS A 244 -33.50 7.06 0.46
CA LYS A 244 -33.98 8.41 0.11
C LYS A 244 -35.06 8.33 -0.98
N GLU A 245 -34.86 7.55 -2.03
CA GLU A 245 -35.84 7.32 -3.10
C GLU A 245 -37.11 6.68 -2.56
N HIS A 246 -37.01 5.67 -1.70
CA HIS A 246 -38.15 5.08 -1.03
C HIS A 246 -38.89 6.10 -0.15
N ARG A 247 -38.15 6.96 0.57
CA ARG A 247 -38.75 8.05 1.35
C ARG A 247 -39.46 9.07 0.46
N GLU A 248 -38.89 9.42 -0.69
CA GLU A 248 -39.48 10.34 -1.66
C GLU A 248 -40.70 9.73 -2.35
N SER A 249 -40.63 8.47 -2.78
CA SER A 249 -41.76 7.78 -3.39
C SER A 249 -42.91 7.61 -2.40
N ALA A 250 -42.62 7.29 -1.13
CA ALA A 250 -43.63 7.29 -0.07
C ALA A 250 -44.24 8.68 0.17
N LYS A 251 -43.45 9.76 0.09
CA LYS A 251 -43.97 11.14 0.16
C LYS A 251 -44.85 11.47 -1.05
N ARG A 252 -44.40 11.17 -2.27
CA ARG A 252 -45.18 11.37 -3.50
C ARG A 252 -46.49 10.59 -3.47
N GLN A 253 -46.47 9.34 -2.97
CA GLN A 253 -47.68 8.54 -2.79
C GLN A 253 -48.62 9.17 -1.77
N ARG A 254 -48.13 9.61 -0.61
CA ARG A 254 -48.94 10.30 0.40
C ARG A 254 -49.54 11.61 -0.11
N GLU A 255 -48.77 12.39 -0.86
CA GLU A 255 -49.23 13.63 -1.48
C GLU A 255 -50.30 13.37 -2.56
N HIS A 256 -50.06 12.38 -3.43
CA HIS A 256 -51.03 11.95 -4.43
C HIS A 256 -52.32 11.43 -3.79
N GLU A 257 -52.23 10.62 -2.72
CA GLU A 257 -53.38 10.14 -1.96
C GLU A 257 -54.17 11.29 -1.32
N LYS A 258 -53.46 12.24 -0.68
CA LYS A 258 -54.08 13.45 -0.12
C LYS A 258 -54.79 14.29 -1.18
N GLN A 259 -54.15 14.50 -2.34
CA GLN A 259 -54.77 15.20 -3.48
C GLN A 259 -55.99 14.43 -4.01
N TRP A 260 -55.88 13.12 -4.15
CA TRP A 260 -56.98 12.25 -4.57
C TRP A 260 -58.16 12.35 -3.61
N GLU A 261 -57.93 12.29 -2.30
CA GLU A 261 -58.98 12.44 -1.28
C GLU A 261 -59.58 13.84 -1.28
N SER A 262 -58.78 14.90 -1.41
CA SER A 262 -59.28 16.27 -1.46
C SER A 262 -60.19 16.52 -2.69
N SER A 263 -59.85 15.94 -3.84
CA SER A 263 -60.68 16.01 -5.05
C SER A 263 -61.89 15.06 -5.01
N ARG A 264 -62.01 14.20 -3.98
CA ARG A 264 -63.10 13.22 -3.87
C ARG A 264 -64.48 13.87 -3.90
N ASP A 265 -64.70 14.94 -3.15
CA ASP A 265 -66.04 15.54 -3.02
C ASP A 265 -66.49 16.18 -4.34
N THR A 266 -65.57 16.85 -5.05
CA THR A 266 -65.81 17.36 -6.41
C THR A 266 -66.08 16.24 -7.41
N ARG A 267 -65.34 15.12 -7.35
CA ARG A 267 -65.57 13.96 -8.23
C ARG A 267 -66.90 13.27 -7.93
N VAL A 268 -67.23 13.05 -6.66
CA VAL A 268 -68.50 12.48 -6.22
C VAL A 268 -69.66 13.42 -6.57
N GLY A 269 -69.49 14.74 -6.43
CA GLY A 269 -70.44 15.76 -6.88
C GLY A 269 -70.69 15.69 -8.39
N THR A 270 -69.62 15.69 -9.20
CA THR A 270 -69.73 15.57 -10.67
C THR A 270 -70.43 14.26 -11.09
N TRP A 271 -70.16 13.15 -10.39
CA TRP A 271 -70.84 11.88 -10.65
C TRP A 271 -72.31 11.87 -10.21
N ARG A 272 -72.63 12.46 -9.04
CA ARG A 272 -74.01 12.67 -8.58
C ARG A 272 -74.81 13.53 -9.55
N ASP A 273 -74.20 14.59 -10.09
CA ASP A 273 -74.83 15.47 -11.08
C ASP A 273 -75.04 14.77 -12.42
N TYR A 274 -74.07 13.97 -12.88
CA TYR A 274 -74.24 13.11 -14.06
C TYR A 274 -75.41 12.13 -13.88
N MET A 275 -75.51 11.50 -12.70
CA MET A 275 -76.60 10.58 -12.39
C MET A 275 -77.96 11.29 -12.32
N LYS A 276 -78.02 12.50 -11.75
CA LYS A 276 -79.23 13.34 -11.75
C LYS A 276 -79.63 13.80 -13.15
N LYS A 277 -78.66 14.09 -14.02
CA LYS A 277 -78.88 14.52 -15.41
C LYS A 277 -79.23 13.36 -16.35
N GLY A 278 -78.94 12.12 -15.94
CA GLY A 278 -79.24 10.88 -16.68
C GLY A 278 -80.68 10.36 -16.60
N GLY A 279 -81.60 11.13 -15.99
CA GLY A 279 -82.99 10.71 -15.75
C GLY A 279 -84.04 11.22 -16.74
N THR A 280 -83.71 11.96 -17.81
CA THR A 280 -84.75 12.44 -18.74
C THR A 280 -84.27 12.64 -20.19
N LYS A 281 -84.76 11.75 -21.07
CA LYS A 281 -84.80 11.75 -22.55
C LYS A 281 -83.49 11.86 -23.35
N GLY A 282 -83.15 10.75 -24.03
CA GLY A 282 -82.29 10.77 -25.21
C GLY A 282 -81.58 9.44 -25.46
N GLY A 283 -82.25 8.48 -26.11
CA GLY A 283 -81.58 7.32 -26.68
C GLY A 283 -80.62 7.78 -27.78
N GLY A 284 -79.33 7.78 -27.48
CA GLY A 284 -78.28 8.16 -28.41
C GLY A 284 -76.97 7.50 -27.98
N HIS A 285 -76.51 6.57 -28.82
CA HIS A 285 -75.23 5.87 -28.78
C HIS A 285 -74.13 6.59 -27.98
N ILE A 286 -73.85 6.09 -26.77
CA ILE A 286 -72.75 6.55 -25.92
C ILE A 286 -71.46 6.09 -26.57
N LYS A 287 -70.81 6.97 -27.35
CA LYS A 287 -69.41 6.76 -27.71
C LYS A 287 -68.58 6.90 -26.42
N PRO A 288 -67.76 5.90 -26.03
CA PRO A 288 -66.90 6.05 -24.88
C PRO A 288 -66.00 7.28 -25.10
N PRO A 289 -65.78 8.12 -24.07
CA PRO A 289 -64.88 9.26 -24.21
C PRO A 289 -63.53 8.73 -24.71
N LYS A 290 -63.00 9.35 -25.77
CA LYS A 290 -61.67 9.01 -26.29
C LYS A 290 -60.70 9.07 -25.12
N GLN A 291 -60.14 7.93 -24.74
CA GLN A 291 -59.03 7.87 -23.81
C GLN A 291 -57.98 8.86 -24.33
N LYS A 292 -57.62 9.86 -23.52
CA LYS A 292 -56.43 10.66 -23.79
C LYS A 292 -55.26 9.70 -23.65
N THR A 293 -54.83 9.11 -24.76
CA THR A 293 -53.69 8.19 -24.87
C THR A 293 -52.35 8.93 -24.75
N HIS A 294 -52.38 10.23 -24.43
CA HIS A 294 -51.22 11.09 -24.28
C HIS A 294 -51.33 11.87 -22.96
N ASP A 295 -51.24 11.15 -21.85
CA ASP A 295 -50.98 11.71 -20.54
C ASP A 295 -49.59 11.21 -20.16
N GLU A 296 -48.56 12.02 -20.45
CA GLU A 296 -47.13 11.63 -20.40
C GLU A 296 -46.69 11.18 -18.99
N GLU A 297 -47.45 11.50 -17.94
CA GLU A 297 -47.16 11.12 -16.56
C GLU A 297 -47.88 9.83 -16.10
N ARG A 298 -48.73 9.20 -16.93
CA ARG A 298 -49.43 7.95 -16.58
C ARG A 298 -49.03 6.81 -17.53
N THR A 299 -47.91 6.16 -17.23
CA THR A 299 -47.36 5.03 -18.01
C THR A 299 -48.18 3.73 -17.97
N TYR A 300 -49.24 3.63 -17.17
CA TYR A 300 -49.93 2.33 -16.95
C TYR A 300 -51.00 1.95 -17.99
N VAL A 301 -51.23 2.74 -19.04
CA VAL A 301 -52.27 2.39 -20.03
C VAL A 301 -51.71 2.30 -21.45
N GLN A 302 -50.75 1.41 -21.65
CA GLN A 302 -50.44 0.88 -22.97
C GLN A 302 -50.32 -0.64 -22.91
N ARG A 303 -51.42 -1.34 -23.25
CA ARG A 303 -51.31 -2.71 -23.77
C ARG A 303 -50.98 -2.59 -25.25
N PRO A 304 -49.86 -3.18 -25.75
CA PRO A 304 -49.58 -3.17 -27.17
C PRO A 304 -50.69 -3.92 -27.91
N VAL A 305 -51.39 -3.21 -28.79
CA VAL A 305 -52.42 -3.76 -29.66
C VAL A 305 -51.71 -4.39 -30.84
N GLY A 306 -51.35 -5.67 -30.73
CA GLY A 306 -50.77 -6.40 -31.86
C GLY A 306 -49.97 -7.64 -31.50
N GLU A 307 -50.61 -8.67 -30.94
CA GLU A 307 -50.31 -10.07 -31.29
C GLU A 307 -51.37 -11.00 -30.69
N GLN A 308 -52.16 -11.62 -31.56
CA GLN A 308 -53.11 -12.65 -31.18
C GLN A 308 -52.38 -14.01 -31.11
N HIS A 309 -51.94 -14.41 -29.93
CA HIS A 309 -51.88 -15.83 -29.60
C HIS A 309 -52.08 -16.04 -28.09
N ARG A 310 -53.35 -16.16 -27.68
CA ARG A 310 -53.70 -16.78 -26.39
C ARG A 310 -54.03 -18.24 -26.69
N PRO A 311 -53.27 -19.23 -26.21
CA PRO A 311 -53.67 -20.62 -26.35
C PRO A 311 -55.02 -20.83 -25.63
N PRO A 312 -55.93 -21.66 -26.18
CA PRO A 312 -57.23 -21.91 -25.56
C PRO A 312 -57.06 -22.54 -24.17
N PRO A 313 -57.96 -22.24 -23.21
CA PRO A 313 -57.86 -22.81 -21.87
C PRO A 313 -58.01 -24.35 -21.92
N PRO A 314 -57.28 -25.10 -21.08
CA PRO A 314 -57.45 -26.55 -20.99
C PRO A 314 -58.88 -26.88 -20.54
N LYS A 315 -59.49 -27.88 -21.19
CA LYS A 315 -60.85 -28.35 -20.87
C LYS A 315 -60.91 -28.87 -19.43
N PRO A 316 -61.98 -28.60 -18.66
CA PRO A 316 -62.13 -29.13 -17.31
C PRO A 316 -62.22 -30.67 -17.35
N ALA A 317 -61.43 -31.33 -16.50
CA ALA A 317 -61.53 -32.77 -16.30
C ALA A 317 -62.93 -33.08 -15.72
N GLY A 318 -63.72 -33.85 -16.47
CA GLY A 318 -64.99 -34.39 -15.97
C GLY A 318 -64.80 -35.32 -14.77
N PRO A 319 -65.87 -35.60 -14.02
CA PRO A 319 -65.78 -36.33 -12.75
C PRO A 319 -65.23 -37.74 -12.97
N LYS A 320 -64.19 -38.08 -12.21
CA LYS A 320 -63.69 -39.46 -12.10
C LYS A 320 -64.84 -40.32 -11.56
N LYS A 321 -65.36 -41.23 -12.39
CA LYS A 321 -66.15 -42.35 -11.88
C LYS A 321 -65.20 -43.29 -11.12
N HIS A 322 -65.69 -43.71 -9.96
CA HIS A 322 -65.05 -44.60 -9.00
C HIS A 322 -64.54 -45.91 -9.59
#